data_AF-A0A530C7P8-F1
#
_entry.id   AF-A0A530C7P8-F1
#
_cell.length_a   1.000
_cell.length_b   1.000
_cell.length_c   1.000
_cell.angle_alpha   90.00
_cell.angle_beta   90.00
_cell.angle_gamma   90.00
#
_symmetry.space_group_name_H-M   'P 1'
#
loop_
_entity.id
_entity.type
_entity.pdbx_description
1 polymer ?
#
loop_
_entity_poly.entity_id
_entity_poly.type
_entity_poly.pdbx_seq_one_letter_code
_entity_poly.pdbx_strand_id
1 'polypeptide(L)'
;MLRVKGEFLAARRAPDAAEETFLLSLDWARRQGALAWELRTGISLARLLAEQGRIAVAHAFLSELRAKFTEGFETVDLVEAAQLLTGLEDSRRADTDEIETDKSTRGKLL
;
A
#
# COMPACT_ATOMS: atom_id res chain seq x y z
N MET A 1 6.29 16.47 8.50
CA MET A 1 7.17 16.92 7.40
C MET A 1 7.69 15.76 6.53
N LEU A 2 8.05 14.61 7.12
CA LEU A 2 8.61 13.47 6.37
C LEU A 2 7.66 12.86 5.33
N ARG A 3 6.36 12.68 5.62
CA ARG A 3 5.36 12.21 4.63
C ARG A 3 5.37 13.00 3.32
N VAL A 4 5.33 14.34 3.39
CA VAL A 4 5.32 15.23 2.21
C VAL A 4 6.61 15.10 1.41
N LYS A 5 7.76 14.91 2.09
CA LYS A 5 9.04 14.63 1.43
C LYS A 5 9.00 13.29 0.68
N GLY A 6 8.41 12.26 1.28
CA GLY A 6 8.22 10.95 0.64
C GLY A 6 7.36 11.07 -0.62
N GLU A 7 6.24 11.78 -0.55
CA GLU A 7 5.36 12.03 -1.71
C GLU A 7 6.07 12.78 -2.84
N PHE A 8 6.87 13.80 -2.49
CA PHE A 8 7.68 14.51 -3.46
C PHE A 8 8.72 13.60 -4.14
N LEU A 9 9.37 12.70 -3.40
CA LEU A 9 10.34 11.75 -3.94
C LEU A 9 9.68 10.70 -4.86
N ALA A 10 8.49 10.22 -4.47
CA ALA A 10 7.70 9.30 -5.30
C ALA A 10 7.34 9.95 -6.64
N ALA A 11 6.86 11.21 -6.61
CA ALA A 11 6.54 11.98 -7.82
C ALA A 11 7.77 12.21 -8.73
N ARG A 12 8.98 12.25 -8.17
CA ARG A 12 10.25 12.39 -8.91
C ARG A 12 10.83 11.07 -9.41
N ARG A 13 10.08 9.96 -9.32
CA ARG A 13 10.55 8.61 -9.69
C ARG A 13 11.82 8.19 -8.95
N ALA A 14 11.92 8.56 -7.67
CA ALA A 14 12.95 8.10 -6.75
C ALA A 14 12.32 7.19 -5.68
N PRO A 15 11.81 6.01 -6.07
CA PRO A 15 10.93 5.22 -5.22
C PRO A 15 11.63 4.66 -3.98
N ASP A 16 12.91 4.27 -4.07
CA ASP A 16 13.68 3.76 -2.92
C ASP A 16 13.83 4.84 -1.83
N ALA A 17 14.19 6.06 -2.24
CA ALA A 17 14.31 7.19 -1.33
C ALA A 17 12.95 7.62 -0.74
N ALA A 18 11.87 7.46 -1.50
CA ALA A 18 10.51 7.69 -1.02
C ALA A 18 10.12 6.66 0.04
N GLU A 19 10.37 5.37 -0.21
CA GLU A 19 10.10 4.26 0.72
C GLU A 19 10.86 4.47 2.03
N GLU A 20 12.17 4.73 1.99
CA GLU A 20 12.97 5.04 3.17
C GLU A 20 12.39 6.23 3.96
N THR A 21 11.98 7.29 3.25
CA THR A 21 11.40 8.48 3.88
C THR A 21 10.06 8.18 4.55
N PHE A 22 9.21 7.34 3.95
CA PHE A 22 7.96 6.92 4.55
C PHE A 22 8.17 6.03 5.77
N LEU A 23 9.14 5.10 5.72
CA LEU A 23 9.50 4.26 6.87
C LEU A 23 9.98 5.09 8.06
N LEU A 24 10.82 6.10 7.82
CA LEU A 24 11.24 7.06 8.86
C LEU A 24 10.06 7.86 9.42
N SER A 25 9.12 8.28 8.56
CA SER A 25 7.91 9.00 8.98
C SER A 25 7.01 8.13 9.86
N LEU A 26 6.87 6.83 9.54
CA LEU A 26 6.13 5.86 10.33
C LEU A 26 6.76 5.64 11.71
N ASP A 27 8.07 5.45 11.78
CA ASP A 27 8.78 5.28 13.06
C ASP A 27 8.57 6.49 13.98
N TRP A 28 8.68 7.71 13.44
CA TRP A 28 8.40 8.93 14.18
C TRP A 28 6.94 9.06 14.63
N ALA A 29 5.98 8.70 13.78
CA ALA A 29 4.56 8.74 14.14
C ALA A 29 4.23 7.76 15.28
N ARG A 30 4.78 6.54 15.21
CA ARG A 30 4.64 5.50 16.24
C ARG A 30 5.19 5.95 17.59
N ARG A 31 6.41 6.50 17.59
CA ARG A 31 7.05 7.02 18.82
C ARG A 31 6.24 8.11 19.51
N GLN A 32 5.49 8.89 18.74
CA GLN A 32 4.66 9.99 19.26
C GLN A 32 3.22 9.56 19.56
N GLY A 33 2.83 8.30 19.30
CA GLY A 33 1.44 7.85 19.40
C GLY A 33 0.50 8.57 18.43
N ALA A 34 1.02 9.12 17.33
CA ALA A 34 0.28 9.95 16.39
C ALA A 34 -0.44 9.08 15.35
N LEU A 35 -1.47 8.33 15.77
CA LEU A 35 -2.15 7.31 14.96
C LEU A 35 -2.64 7.84 13.60
N ALA A 36 -3.27 9.02 13.55
CA ALA A 36 -3.71 9.61 12.29
C ALA A 36 -2.56 9.87 11.30
N TRP A 37 -1.38 10.26 11.82
CA TRP A 37 -0.18 10.45 11.00
C TRP A 37 0.44 9.13 10.55
N GLU A 38 0.38 8.09 11.40
CA GLU A 38 0.80 6.74 11.04
C GLU A 38 -0.05 6.23 9.87
N LEU A 39 -1.38 6.36 9.94
CA LEU A 39 -2.29 5.90 8.89
C LEU A 39 -2.06 6.62 7.57
N ARG A 40 -2.00 7.96 7.57
CA ARG A 40 -1.73 8.74 6.35
C ARG A 40 -0.41 8.35 5.69
N THR A 41 0.64 8.17 6.50
CA THR A 41 1.95 7.76 5.97
C THR A 41 1.89 6.33 5.40
N GLY A 42 1.17 5.43 6.09
CA GLY A 42 1.00 4.06 5.63
C GLY A 42 0.22 3.94 4.33
N ILE A 43 -0.81 4.77 4.12
CA ILE A 43 -1.53 4.84 2.84
C ILE A 43 -0.58 5.25 1.71
N SER A 44 0.20 6.33 1.89
CA SER A 44 1.17 6.78 0.88
C SER A 44 2.22 5.70 0.56
N LEU A 45 2.72 4.99 1.59
CA LEU A 45 3.66 3.88 1.40
C LEU A 45 3.01 2.71 0.64
N ALA A 46 1.79 2.32 1.00
CA ALA A 46 1.08 1.23 0.32
C ALA A 46 0.84 1.54 -1.17
N ARG A 47 0.53 2.80 -1.53
CA ARG A 47 0.43 3.23 -2.93
C ARG A 47 1.75 3.08 -3.66
N LEU A 48 2.85 3.56 -3.08
CA LEU A 48 4.18 3.43 -3.67
C LEU A 48 4.56 1.96 -3.90
N LEU A 49 4.30 1.08 -2.93
CA LEU A 49 4.54 -0.35 -3.05
C LEU A 49 3.72 -0.97 -4.19
N ALA A 50 2.46 -0.59 -4.33
CA ALA A 50 1.59 -1.06 -5.41
C ALA A 50 2.06 -0.57 -6.78
N GLU A 51 2.49 0.69 -6.90
CA GLU A 51 3.08 1.27 -8.11
C GLU A 51 4.37 0.55 -8.53
N GLN A 52 5.11 -0.02 -7.58
CA GLN A 52 6.27 -0.89 -7.83
C GLN A 52 5.89 -2.34 -8.18
N GLY A 53 4.60 -2.68 -8.29
CA GLY A 53 4.11 -4.04 -8.52
C GLY A 53 4.14 -4.94 -7.27
N ARG A 54 4.46 -4.41 -6.08
CA ARG A 54 4.52 -5.17 -4.82
C ARG A 54 3.15 -5.21 -4.14
N ILE A 55 2.12 -5.60 -4.88
CA ILE A 55 0.71 -5.52 -4.48
C ILE A 55 0.43 -6.33 -3.20
N ALA A 56 0.93 -7.56 -3.12
CA ALA A 56 0.75 -8.41 -1.94
C ALA A 56 1.38 -7.79 -0.67
N VAL A 57 2.55 -7.14 -0.81
CA VAL A 57 3.23 -6.47 0.29
C VAL A 57 2.46 -5.23 0.73
N ALA A 58 1.98 -4.43 -0.23
CA ALA A 58 1.15 -3.25 0.03
C ALA A 58 -0.13 -3.62 0.80
N HIS A 59 -0.82 -4.67 0.36
CA HIS A 59 -2.06 -5.12 0.98
C HIS A 59 -1.83 -5.63 2.41
N ALA A 60 -0.84 -6.51 2.60
CA ALA A 60 -0.54 -7.06 3.92
C ALA A 60 -0.18 -5.95 4.92
N PHE A 61 0.72 -5.05 4.53
CA PHE A 61 1.14 -3.92 5.37
C PHE A 61 -0.02 -3.00 5.76
N LEU A 62 -0.84 -2.57 4.79
CA LEU A 62 -1.94 -1.64 5.06
C LEU A 62 -3.05 -2.30 5.87
N SER A 63 -3.28 -3.60 5.70
CA SER A 63 -4.26 -4.37 6.46
C SER A 63 -3.89 -4.43 7.94
N GLU A 64 -2.62 -4.78 8.25
CA GLU A 64 -2.10 -4.78 9.61
C GLU A 64 -2.17 -3.40 10.26
N LEU A 65 -1.83 -2.35 9.50
CA LEU A 65 -1.89 -0.98 10.00
C LEU A 65 -3.34 -0.55 10.32
N ARG A 66 -4.27 -0.80 9.39
CA ARG A 66 -5.69 -0.46 9.56
C ARG A 66 -6.31 -1.24 10.74
N ALA A 67 -5.88 -2.49 10.97
CA ALA A 67 -6.39 -3.32 12.07
C ALA A 67 -6.09 -2.75 13.47
N LYS A 68 -5.13 -1.82 13.61
CA LYS A 68 -4.86 -1.11 14.88
C LYS A 68 -5.96 -0.12 15.26
N PHE A 69 -6.84 0.23 14.33
CA PHE A 69 -7.93 1.18 14.54
C PHE A 69 -9.22 0.40 14.84
N THR A 70 -9.78 0.60 16.03
CA THR A 70 -11.03 -0.05 16.47
C THR A 70 -12.24 0.89 16.37
N GLU A 71 -12.03 2.19 16.16
CA GLU A 71 -13.04 3.24 16.10
C GLU A 71 -12.69 4.28 15.02
N GLY A 72 -13.64 5.16 14.68
CA GLY A 72 -13.41 6.26 13.74
C GLY A 72 -13.39 5.85 12.27
N PHE A 73 -14.04 4.71 11.92
CA PHE A 73 -14.10 4.21 10.54
C PHE A 73 -14.78 5.18 9.55
N GLU A 74 -15.49 6.20 10.04
CA GLU A 74 -16.01 7.30 9.21
C GLU A 74 -14.99 8.39 8.88
N THR A 75 -13.78 8.34 9.45
CA THR A 75 -12.74 9.33 9.13
C THR A 75 -12.23 9.14 7.70
N VAL A 76 -11.93 10.25 7.04
CA VAL A 76 -11.44 10.27 5.65
C VAL A 76 -10.26 9.32 5.45
N ASP A 77 -9.32 9.29 6.40
CA ASP A 77 -8.13 8.45 6.33
C ASP A 77 -8.46 6.94 6.40
N LEU A 78 -9.41 6.53 7.26
CA LEU A 78 -9.81 5.12 7.39
C LEU A 78 -10.66 4.64 6.21
N VAL A 79 -11.49 5.52 5.65
CA VAL A 79 -12.23 5.27 4.41
C VAL A 79 -11.25 5.09 3.24
N GLU A 80 -10.26 5.98 3.11
CA GLU A 80 -9.25 5.88 2.06
C GLU A 80 -8.44 4.57 2.18
N ALA A 81 -8.01 4.21 3.40
CA ALA A 81 -7.30 2.95 3.62
C ALA A 81 -8.14 1.72 3.22
N ALA A 82 -9.45 1.74 3.51
CA ALA A 82 -10.35 0.65 3.12
C ALA A 82 -10.52 0.56 1.60
N GLN A 83 -10.71 1.69 0.92
CA GLN A 83 -10.81 1.74 -0.54
C GLN A 83 -9.53 1.24 -1.22
N LEU A 84 -8.37 1.63 -0.69
CA LEU A 84 -7.08 1.17 -1.20
C LEU A 84 -6.92 -0.34 -1.00
N LEU A 85 -7.28 -0.89 0.16
CA LEU A 85 -7.25 -2.34 0.39
C LEU A 85 -8.12 -3.12 -0.61
N THR A 86 -9.34 -2.65 -0.90
CA THR A 86 -10.20 -3.26 -1.91
C THR A 86 -9.54 -3.24 -3.30
N GLY A 87 -8.99 -2.10 -3.73
CA GLY A 87 -8.32 -2.02 -5.04
C GLY A 87 -7.07 -2.91 -5.16
N LEU A 88 -6.32 -3.09 -4.06
CA LEU A 88 -5.18 -4.00 -4.01
C LEU A 88 -5.61 -5.47 -4.07
N GLU A 89 -6.72 -5.82 -3.42
CA GLU A 89 -7.30 -7.16 -3.50
C GLU A 89 -7.75 -7.49 -4.93
N ASP A 90 -8.41 -6.56 -5.61
CA ASP A 90 -8.86 -6.74 -7.00
C ASP A 90 -7.68 -6.93 -7.94
N SER A 91 -6.61 -6.16 -7.75
CA SER A 91 -5.40 -6.26 -8.57
C SER A 91 -4.66 -7.58 -8.34
N ARG A 92 -4.63 -8.07 -7.09
CA ARG A 92 -4.04 -9.38 -6.76
C ARG A 92 -4.81 -10.55 -7.39
N ARG A 93 -6.13 -10.44 -7.52
CA ARG A 93 -6.96 -11.45 -8.19
C ARG A 93 -6.71 -11.45 -9.70
N ALA A 94 -6.62 -10.27 -10.32
CA ALA A 94 -6.30 -10.15 -11.74
C ALA A 94 -4.96 -10.81 -12.10
N ASP A 95 -3.92 -10.63 -11.29
CA ASP A 95 -2.61 -11.29 -11.49
C ASP A 95 -2.72 -12.83 -11.45
N THR A 96 -3.67 -13.38 -10.67
CA THR A 96 -3.86 -14.83 -10.53
C THR A 96 -4.59 -15.41 -11.75
N ASP A 97 -5.58 -14.68 -12.28
CA ASP A 97 -6.38 -15.10 -13.44
C ASP A 97 -5.58 -15.04 -14.77
N GLU A 98 -4.65 -14.09 -14.91
CA GLU A 98 -3.73 -14.02 -16.07
C GLU A 98 -2.76 -15.21 -16.12
N ILE A 99 -2.31 -15.72 -14.97
CA ILE A 99 -1.43 -16.88 -14.90
C ILE A 99 -2.17 -18.17 -15.30
N GLU A 100 -3.48 -18.27 -15.04
CA GLU A 100 -4.29 -19.44 -15.37
C GLU A 100 -4.65 -19.51 -16.86
N THR A 101 -4.86 -18.35 -17.50
CA THR A 101 -5.17 -18.25 -18.93
C THR A 101 -3.97 -18.55 -19.84
N ASP A 102 -2.74 -18.19 -19.48
CA ASP A 102 -1.51 -18.52 -20.25
C ASP A 102 -1.17 -20.03 -20.21
N LYS A 103 -1.47 -20.72 -19.11
CA LYS A 103 -1.20 -22.17 -18.99
C LYS A 103 -2.15 -23.04 -19.82
N SER A 104 -3.37 -22.58 -20.08
CA SER A 104 -4.38 -23.31 -20.88
C SER A 104 -4.03 -23.39 -22.37
N THR A 105 -3.28 -22.41 -22.90
CA THR A 105 -2.93 -22.36 -24.33
C THR A 105 -1.74 -23.25 -24.70
N ARG A 106 -0.79 -23.47 -23.78
CA ARG A 106 0.39 -24.34 -24.02
C ARG A 106 0.11 -25.84 -23.94
N GLY A 107 -1.03 -26.26 -23.39
CA GLY A 107 -1.41 -27.68 -23.27
C GLY A 107 -2.06 -28.31 -24.51
N LYS A 108 -2.25 -27.57 -25.61
CA LYS A 108 -3.04 -28.01 -26.78
C LYS A 108 -2.23 -28.30 -28.05
N LEU A 109 -0.91 -28.38 -27.96
CA LEU A 109 -0.01 -28.83 -29.03
C LEU A 109 0.74 -30.12 -28.62
N LEU A 110 0.01 -31.20 -28.34
CA LEU A 110 0.48 -32.57 -28.47
C LEU A 110 -0.69 -33.46 -28.87
#